data_AF-A0A0F9WLJ8-F1
#
_entry.id   AF-A0A0F9WLJ8-F1
#
_cell.length_a   1.000
_cell.length_b   1.000
_cell.length_c   1.000
_cell.angle_alpha   90.00
_cell.angle_beta   90.00
_cell.angle_gamma   90.00
#
_symmetry.space_group_name_H-M   'P 1'
#
loop_
_entity.id
_entity.type
_entity.pdbx_description
1 polymer ?
#
loop_
_entity_poly.entity_id
_entity_poly.type
_entity_poly.pdbx_seq_one_letter_code
_entity_poly.pdbx_strand_id
1 'polypeptide(L)'
;MLAMASTAVADGPQAADLVGALFGHEIAEATATRGEQDNLTLARQMLQVARSAQDDPELLGAICQAIHDLVVEIDGAEDLVIQAMDLAAGGQPAGAVGARKQVVAMWQRQLPGTSGAARQQVVGRLLEAMLILADAQAAAERWFDASMTVNQATALTERYAERWKPRVAEAGRQLEVREEAAEEIRELQAGLKADPNDRKARARLIHLYLVVLDDPAAAAAPAAATSDEVLRTYVPLAAKGPGDVAAAAAVELGRWYQSLAAGSEGPAEAAMLRRAAGYFRRVIAGEGEGEIRRQAAEQLSRVNAALAEMTGLTISADRSVALVGAVDLRIDAVEGSWRLIRSSLDAQQGERSRLDFPIVIDGSYHLGLKVMRRSGTGELVIVLPVADRHVMLVIDASGASGLTQIGGRGLKRGNATLVHGRRLTNGKGVRLDVVVERDRDEVTIDVNMDNRSLVEWAGSLDDLSMPKDQPPGRRGQIAIGVIRGGAAFTDIRLQMTDGVARRTGPRLGGGG
;
A
#
# COMPACT_ATOMS: atom_id res chain seq x y z
N MET A 1 40.55 40.41 22.56
CA MET A 1 40.04 41.20 21.42
C MET A 1 39.99 40.26 20.22
N LEU A 2 38.97 39.39 20.19
CA LEU A 2 38.81 38.32 19.20
C LEU A 2 37.63 38.71 18.31
N ALA A 3 37.92 38.94 17.04
CA ALA A 3 36.98 39.37 16.03
C ALA A 3 35.98 38.25 15.72
N MET A 4 34.69 38.53 15.93
CA MET A 4 33.61 37.72 15.38
C MET A 4 33.53 38.00 13.88
N ALA A 5 33.89 37.01 13.07
CA ALA A 5 33.64 37.02 11.64
C ALA A 5 32.13 36.84 11.43
N SER A 6 31.44 37.96 11.17
CA SER A 6 30.09 37.97 10.63
C SER A 6 30.15 37.46 9.20
N THR A 7 29.69 36.24 8.95
CA THR A 7 29.40 35.76 7.60
C THR A 7 28.19 36.53 7.10
N ALA A 8 28.42 37.56 6.28
CA ALA A 8 27.37 38.21 5.51
C ALA A 8 26.70 37.15 4.62
N VAL A 9 25.44 36.82 4.94
CA VAL A 9 24.56 36.08 4.04
C VAL A 9 24.36 37.00 2.83
N ALA A 10 24.82 36.58 1.67
CA ALA A 10 24.60 37.32 0.44
C ALA A 10 23.09 37.37 0.17
N ASP A 11 22.54 38.57 -0.02
CA ASP A 11 21.16 38.81 -0.46
C ASP A 11 20.97 38.26 -1.89
N GLY A 12 20.82 36.94 -2.01
CA GLY A 12 20.29 36.33 -3.21
C GLY A 12 18.84 36.76 -3.44
N PRO A 13 18.35 36.78 -4.68
CA PRO A 13 16.93 37.04 -4.95
C PRO A 13 16.07 36.06 -4.13
N GLN A 14 15.03 36.56 -3.48
CA GLN A 14 14.14 35.69 -2.69
C GLN A 14 13.53 34.64 -3.64
N ALA A 15 13.34 33.40 -3.19
CA ALA A 15 12.83 32.31 -4.04
C ALA A 15 11.54 32.68 -4.82
N ALA A 16 10.71 33.57 -4.26
CA ALA A 16 9.53 34.13 -4.94
C ALA A 16 9.88 34.97 -6.19
N ASP A 17 10.95 35.76 -6.14
CA ASP A 17 11.44 36.55 -7.28
C ASP A 17 11.91 35.64 -8.41
N LEU A 18 12.55 34.51 -8.07
CA LEU A 18 12.96 33.51 -9.05
C LEU A 18 11.77 32.83 -9.73
N VAL A 19 10.71 32.50 -8.98
CA VAL A 19 9.46 32.01 -9.57
C VAL A 19 8.84 33.07 -10.49
N GLY A 20 8.84 34.34 -10.06
CA GLY A 20 8.39 35.45 -10.89
C GLY A 20 9.22 35.63 -12.18
N ALA A 21 10.53 35.42 -12.10
CA ALA A 21 11.41 35.47 -13.27
C ALA A 21 11.22 34.27 -14.21
N LEU A 22 10.93 33.08 -13.67
CA LEU A 22 10.75 31.85 -14.44
C LEU A 22 9.36 31.70 -15.08
N PHE A 23 8.31 32.16 -14.39
CA PHE A 23 6.92 31.88 -14.75
C PHE A 23 6.00 33.11 -14.69
N GLY A 24 6.49 34.28 -14.31
CA GLY A 24 5.64 35.44 -14.03
C GLY A 24 4.83 35.88 -15.26
N HIS A 25 5.39 35.78 -16.46
CA HIS A 25 4.68 36.09 -17.70
C HIS A 25 3.58 35.05 -17.98
N GLU A 26 3.91 33.76 -17.91
CA GLU A 26 2.99 32.66 -18.16
C GLU A 26 1.84 32.60 -17.15
N ILE A 27 2.12 32.88 -15.87
CA ILE A 27 1.10 32.99 -14.82
C ILE A 27 0.16 34.16 -15.13
N ALA A 28 0.71 35.32 -15.51
CA ALA A 28 -0.11 36.47 -15.88
C ALA A 28 -0.97 36.19 -17.13
N GLU A 29 -0.43 35.49 -18.13
CA GLU A 29 -1.16 35.11 -19.34
C GLU A 29 -2.29 34.11 -19.03
N ALA A 30 -1.98 33.01 -18.33
CA ALA A 30 -2.95 31.98 -17.97
C ALA A 30 -4.08 32.51 -17.07
N THR A 31 -3.76 33.39 -16.12
CA THR A 31 -4.77 34.04 -15.28
C THR A 31 -5.63 35.07 -16.06
N ALA A 32 -5.08 35.71 -17.09
CA ALA A 32 -5.80 36.67 -17.93
C ALA A 32 -6.79 36.01 -18.90
N THR A 33 -6.49 34.81 -19.41
CA THR A 33 -7.39 34.11 -20.36
C THR A 33 -8.66 33.56 -19.71
N ARG A 34 -8.75 33.56 -18.36
CA ARG A 34 -9.81 32.93 -17.55
C ARG A 34 -10.04 31.44 -17.89
N GLY A 35 -9.12 30.82 -18.62
CA GLY A 35 -9.21 29.42 -19.02
C GLY A 35 -8.67 28.53 -17.92
N GLU A 36 -9.53 27.79 -17.22
CA GLU A 36 -9.11 26.77 -16.24
C GLU A 36 -8.10 25.78 -16.84
N GLN A 37 -8.23 25.48 -18.13
CA GLN A 37 -7.34 24.58 -18.87
C GLN A 37 -5.92 25.15 -19.04
N ASP A 38 -5.77 26.46 -19.20
CA ASP A 38 -4.45 27.11 -19.35
C ASP A 38 -3.71 27.06 -18.02
N ASN A 39 -4.39 27.38 -16.92
CA ASN A 39 -3.88 27.24 -15.56
C ASN A 39 -3.44 25.80 -15.25
N LEU A 40 -4.27 24.81 -15.60
CA LEU A 40 -3.92 23.39 -15.43
C LEU A 40 -2.73 22.97 -16.29
N THR A 41 -2.59 23.53 -17.48
CA THR A 41 -1.47 23.24 -18.39
C THR A 41 -0.17 23.81 -17.83
N LEU A 42 -0.18 25.08 -17.42
CA LEU A 42 0.95 25.75 -16.81
C LEU A 42 1.37 25.08 -15.50
N ALA A 43 0.42 24.78 -14.61
CA ALA A 43 0.71 24.12 -13.35
C ALA A 43 1.38 22.74 -13.53
N ARG A 44 1.02 21.98 -14.58
CA ARG A 44 1.71 20.72 -14.92
C ARG A 44 3.14 20.97 -15.40
N GLN A 45 3.39 22.02 -16.16
CA GLN A 45 4.73 22.40 -16.59
C GLN A 45 5.60 22.81 -15.38
N MET A 46 5.06 23.66 -14.52
CA MET A 46 5.71 24.08 -13.27
C MET A 46 6.05 22.86 -12.39
N LEU A 47 5.15 21.87 -12.29
CA LEU A 47 5.41 20.66 -11.51
C LEU A 47 6.60 19.84 -12.06
N GLN A 48 6.80 19.81 -13.39
CA GLN A 48 7.98 19.16 -13.98
C GLN A 48 9.28 19.91 -13.65
N VAL A 49 9.23 21.25 -13.63
CA VAL A 49 10.39 22.07 -13.23
C VAL A 49 10.68 21.86 -11.74
N ALA A 50 9.65 21.88 -10.88
CA ALA A 50 9.78 21.62 -9.45
C ALA A 50 10.50 20.28 -9.18
N ARG A 51 10.14 19.22 -9.92
CA ARG A 51 10.80 17.90 -9.79
C ARG A 51 12.29 17.92 -10.11
N SER A 52 12.75 18.88 -10.91
CA SER A 52 14.16 19.06 -11.28
C SER A 52 14.90 19.99 -10.30
N ALA A 53 14.19 20.71 -9.44
CA ALA A 53 14.74 21.65 -8.47
C ALA A 53 14.89 21.05 -7.05
N GLN A 54 15.03 19.72 -6.92
CA GLN A 54 15.12 19.06 -5.61
C GLN A 54 16.36 19.48 -4.79
N ASP A 55 17.41 19.95 -5.47
CA ASP A 55 18.64 20.44 -4.84
C ASP A 55 18.51 21.88 -4.32
N ASP A 56 17.42 22.59 -4.63
CA ASP A 56 17.10 23.93 -4.11
C ASP A 56 15.73 23.91 -3.40
N PRO A 57 15.70 23.58 -2.09
CA PRO A 57 14.45 23.39 -1.37
C PRO A 57 13.60 24.67 -1.24
N GLU A 58 14.22 25.86 -1.26
CA GLU A 58 13.51 27.14 -1.19
C GLU A 58 12.80 27.44 -2.51
N LEU A 59 13.50 27.30 -3.64
CA LEU A 59 12.90 27.44 -4.97
C LEU A 59 11.81 26.38 -5.18
N LEU A 60 12.06 25.13 -4.78
CA LEU A 60 11.08 24.05 -4.86
C LEU A 60 9.80 24.40 -4.09
N GLY A 61 9.93 24.86 -2.85
CA GLY A 61 8.80 25.30 -2.04
C GLY A 61 8.01 26.43 -2.71
N ALA A 62 8.70 27.43 -3.28
CA ALA A 62 8.09 28.55 -3.97
C ALA A 62 7.33 28.13 -5.24
N ILE A 63 7.90 27.24 -6.07
CA ILE A 63 7.23 26.73 -7.27
C ILE A 63 5.97 25.93 -6.87
N CYS A 64 6.07 25.05 -5.88
CA CYS A 64 4.94 24.25 -5.42
C CYS A 64 3.82 25.12 -4.82
N GLN A 65 4.16 26.19 -4.10
CA GLN A 65 3.19 27.17 -3.60
C GLN A 65 2.48 27.88 -4.77
N ALA A 66 3.22 28.32 -5.78
CA ALA A 66 2.64 28.97 -6.95
C ALA A 66 1.72 28.03 -7.75
N ILE A 67 2.05 26.73 -7.84
CA ILE A 67 1.17 25.71 -8.41
C ILE A 67 -0.14 25.62 -7.62
N HIS A 68 -0.07 25.54 -6.28
CA HIS A 68 -1.26 25.52 -5.43
C HIS A 68 -2.13 26.74 -5.70
N ASP A 69 -1.57 27.94 -5.61
CA ASP A 69 -2.34 29.18 -5.74
C ASP A 69 -2.98 29.33 -7.13
N LEU A 70 -2.34 28.81 -8.17
CA LEU A 70 -2.85 28.84 -9.55
C LEU A 70 -4.08 27.94 -9.77
N VAL A 71 -4.20 26.81 -9.06
CA VAL A 71 -5.20 25.77 -9.37
C VAL A 71 -6.12 25.36 -8.23
N VAL A 72 -5.93 25.88 -7.00
CA VAL A 72 -6.68 25.39 -5.82
C VAL A 72 -8.20 25.65 -5.88
N GLU A 73 -8.65 26.57 -6.72
CA GLU A 73 -10.08 26.87 -6.96
C GLU A 73 -10.65 26.14 -8.19
N ILE A 74 -9.84 25.36 -8.93
CA ILE A 74 -10.25 24.66 -10.15
C ILE A 74 -10.72 23.24 -9.78
N ASP A 75 -11.96 22.91 -10.13
CA ASP A 75 -12.52 21.57 -9.95
C ASP A 75 -11.71 20.52 -10.73
N GLY A 76 -11.31 19.42 -10.07
CA GLY A 76 -10.52 18.37 -10.70
C GLY A 76 -9.00 18.59 -10.68
N ALA A 77 -8.51 19.68 -10.05
CA ALA A 77 -7.09 19.95 -9.90
C ALA A 77 -6.44 19.29 -8.66
N GLU A 78 -7.18 18.49 -7.88
CA GLU A 78 -6.76 18.04 -6.55
C GLU A 78 -5.49 17.18 -6.59
N ASP A 79 -5.38 16.29 -7.59
CA ASP A 79 -4.20 15.44 -7.76
C ASP A 79 -2.94 16.26 -8.05
N LEU A 80 -3.08 17.44 -8.68
CA LEU A 80 -1.96 18.32 -8.99
C LEU A 80 -1.49 19.09 -7.75
N VAL A 81 -2.45 19.60 -6.96
CA VAL A 81 -2.17 20.24 -5.67
C VAL A 81 -1.48 19.26 -4.72
N ILE A 82 -2.01 18.04 -4.60
CA ILE A 82 -1.41 17.00 -3.75
C ILE A 82 0.03 16.71 -4.16
N GLN A 83 0.29 16.52 -5.47
CA GLN A 83 1.64 16.26 -5.96
C GLN A 83 2.62 17.41 -5.67
N ALA A 84 2.18 18.66 -5.82
CA ALA A 84 3.01 19.83 -5.51
C ALA A 84 3.31 19.91 -4.00
N MET A 85 2.30 19.70 -3.16
CA MET A 85 2.46 19.75 -1.70
C MET A 85 3.28 18.58 -1.15
N ASP A 86 3.15 17.39 -1.74
CA ASP A 86 4.02 16.24 -1.44
C ASP A 86 5.49 16.57 -1.74
N LEU A 87 5.75 17.20 -2.90
CA LEU A 87 7.10 17.55 -3.31
C LEU A 87 7.70 18.64 -2.41
N ALA A 88 6.92 19.67 -2.05
CA ALA A 88 7.33 20.70 -1.11
C ALA A 88 7.64 20.13 0.29
N ALA A 89 6.79 19.23 0.78
CA ALA A 89 7.00 18.58 2.08
C ALA A 89 8.25 17.69 2.11
N GLY A 90 8.63 17.09 0.98
CA GLY A 90 9.85 16.28 0.88
C GLY A 90 11.16 17.10 0.87
N GLY A 91 11.13 18.33 0.37
CA GLY A 91 12.32 19.18 0.27
C GLY A 91 12.74 19.85 1.58
N GLN A 92 11.77 20.21 2.45
CA GLN A 92 12.04 20.87 3.72
C GLN A 92 11.12 20.34 4.84
N PRO A 93 11.65 19.62 5.85
CA PRO A 93 10.85 19.17 7.00
C PRO A 93 10.12 20.31 7.72
N ALA A 94 10.74 21.50 7.79
CA ALA A 94 10.13 22.70 8.38
C ALA A 94 8.92 23.22 7.57
N GLY A 95 8.92 23.05 6.25
CA GLY A 95 7.83 23.44 5.35
C GLY A 95 6.71 22.40 5.25
N ALA A 96 6.97 21.14 5.61
CA ALA A 96 6.03 20.03 5.48
C ALA A 96 4.68 20.31 6.15
N VAL A 97 4.68 20.83 7.39
CA VAL A 97 3.44 21.17 8.12
C VAL A 97 2.59 22.18 7.34
N GLY A 98 3.20 23.19 6.72
CA GLY A 98 2.49 24.20 5.92
C GLY A 98 1.83 23.59 4.68
N ALA A 99 2.60 22.82 3.91
CA ALA A 99 2.09 22.14 2.72
C ALA A 99 0.96 21.15 3.05
N ARG A 100 1.08 20.39 4.15
CA ARG A 100 0.02 19.47 4.60
C ARG A 100 -1.25 20.18 5.04
N LYS A 101 -1.13 21.34 5.71
CA LYS A 101 -2.30 22.16 6.07
C LYS A 101 -3.08 22.63 4.84
N GLN A 102 -2.41 22.96 3.74
CA GLN A 102 -3.07 23.35 2.49
C GLN A 102 -3.88 22.22 1.88
N VAL A 103 -3.35 20.99 1.86
CA VAL A 103 -4.11 19.81 1.40
C VAL A 103 -5.34 19.56 2.27
N VAL A 104 -5.22 19.68 3.60
CA VAL A 104 -6.36 19.56 4.52
C VAL A 104 -7.40 20.66 4.25
N ALA A 105 -6.98 21.91 4.09
CA ALA A 105 -7.86 23.04 3.82
C ALA A 105 -8.63 22.87 2.50
N MET A 106 -7.97 22.41 1.44
CA MET A 106 -8.59 22.09 0.15
C MET A 106 -9.76 21.09 0.33
N TRP A 107 -9.53 19.96 1.00
CA TRP A 107 -10.57 18.96 1.22
C TRP A 107 -11.70 19.45 2.15
N GLN A 108 -11.37 20.27 3.16
CA GLN A 108 -12.37 20.90 4.02
C GLN A 108 -13.32 21.82 3.24
N ARG A 109 -12.80 22.59 2.28
CA ARG A 109 -13.62 23.48 1.42
C ARG A 109 -14.59 22.73 0.51
N GLN A 110 -14.22 21.54 0.04
CA GLN A 110 -15.10 20.74 -0.81
C GLN A 110 -16.23 20.03 -0.05
N LEU A 111 -16.07 19.82 1.27
CA LEU A 111 -17.01 19.01 2.06
C LEU A 111 -18.46 19.55 2.08
N PRO A 112 -18.73 20.86 2.25
CA PRO A 112 -20.10 21.39 2.27
C PRO A 112 -20.86 21.16 0.96
N GLY A 113 -20.19 21.18 -0.20
CA GLY A 113 -20.79 21.05 -1.52
C GLY A 113 -21.10 19.61 -1.94
N THR A 114 -20.64 18.61 -1.19
CA THR A 114 -20.80 17.19 -1.55
C THR A 114 -21.90 16.51 -0.75
N SER A 115 -22.53 15.48 -1.33
CA SER A 115 -23.54 14.64 -0.68
C SER A 115 -23.37 13.16 -1.04
N GLY A 116 -24.08 12.28 -0.33
CA GLY A 116 -24.12 10.84 -0.62
C GLY A 116 -22.72 10.20 -0.74
N ALA A 117 -22.47 9.51 -1.85
CA ALA A 117 -21.21 8.82 -2.11
C ALA A 117 -20.02 9.77 -2.32
N ALA A 118 -20.24 10.94 -2.94
CA ALA A 118 -19.20 11.94 -3.15
C ALA A 118 -18.69 12.49 -1.81
N ARG A 119 -19.61 12.78 -0.87
CA ARG A 119 -19.24 13.19 0.50
C ARG A 119 -18.38 12.14 1.20
N GLN A 120 -18.73 10.86 1.05
CA GLN A 120 -17.95 9.75 1.63
C GLN A 120 -16.53 9.65 1.06
N GLN A 121 -16.35 9.99 -0.23
CA GLN A 121 -15.03 10.06 -0.85
C GLN A 121 -14.22 11.25 -0.33
N VAL A 122 -14.81 12.45 -0.30
CA VAL A 122 -14.15 13.66 0.22
C VAL A 122 -13.75 13.49 1.68
N VAL A 123 -14.64 12.96 2.54
CA VAL A 123 -14.30 12.67 3.94
C VAL A 123 -13.15 11.67 4.05
N GLY A 124 -13.13 10.63 3.22
CA GLY A 124 -12.02 9.67 3.22
C GLY A 124 -10.67 10.33 2.90
N ARG A 125 -10.64 11.18 1.86
CA ARG A 125 -9.43 11.93 1.47
C ARG A 125 -9.02 12.96 2.52
N LEU A 126 -9.99 13.64 3.13
CA LEU A 126 -9.75 14.58 4.23
C LEU A 126 -9.12 13.87 5.45
N LEU A 127 -9.68 12.72 5.86
CA LEU A 127 -9.15 11.94 6.98
C LEU A 127 -7.72 11.48 6.70
N GLU A 128 -7.42 11.01 5.49
CA GLU A 128 -6.07 10.65 5.09
C GLU A 128 -5.10 11.86 5.17
N ALA A 129 -5.49 13.01 4.62
CA ALA A 129 -4.70 14.23 4.69
C ALA A 129 -4.46 14.72 6.13
N MET A 130 -5.44 14.57 7.02
CA MET A 130 -5.31 14.95 8.43
C MET A 130 -4.35 14.04 9.19
N LEU A 131 -4.35 12.73 8.92
CA LEU A 131 -3.37 11.83 9.53
C LEU A 131 -1.94 12.19 9.10
N ILE A 132 -1.73 12.44 7.80
CA ILE A 132 -0.42 12.89 7.27
C ILE A 132 0.00 14.23 7.88
N LEU A 133 -0.94 15.16 8.10
CA LEU A 133 -0.65 16.42 8.80
C LEU A 133 -0.24 16.18 10.26
N ALA A 134 -0.92 15.29 10.98
CA ALA A 134 -0.58 14.95 12.36
C ALA A 134 0.84 14.36 12.46
N ASP A 135 1.21 13.47 11.53
CA ASP A 135 2.56 12.90 11.46
C ASP A 135 3.64 13.96 11.19
N ALA A 136 3.36 14.91 10.28
CA ALA A 136 4.25 16.05 10.01
C ALA A 136 4.37 16.99 11.22
N GLN A 137 3.28 17.22 11.96
CA GLN A 137 3.29 18.02 13.19
C GLN A 137 4.11 17.33 14.29
N ALA A 138 3.94 16.02 14.47
CA ALA A 138 4.71 15.21 15.40
C ALA A 138 6.21 15.21 15.07
N ALA A 139 6.56 15.06 13.78
CA ALA A 139 7.95 15.13 13.32
C ALA A 139 8.60 16.50 13.57
N ALA A 140 7.80 17.57 13.60
CA ALA A 140 8.25 18.91 13.96
C ALA A 140 8.16 19.20 15.48
N GLU A 141 7.98 18.17 16.32
CA GLU A 141 7.80 18.25 17.78
C GLU A 141 6.60 19.14 18.21
N ARG A 142 5.61 19.32 17.33
CA ARG A 142 4.36 20.06 17.60
C ARG A 142 3.28 19.12 18.12
N TRP A 143 3.57 18.43 19.23
CA TRP A 143 2.73 17.35 19.79
C TRP A 143 1.28 17.78 20.04
N PHE A 144 1.08 18.96 20.63
CA PHE A 144 -0.26 19.51 20.85
C PHE A 144 -1.05 19.70 19.54
N ASP A 145 -0.40 20.25 18.50
CA ASP A 145 -1.04 20.46 17.20
C ASP A 145 -1.38 19.11 16.53
N ALA A 146 -0.51 18.11 16.63
CA ALA A 146 -0.73 16.75 16.12
C ALA A 146 -1.94 16.09 16.80
N SER A 147 -2.00 16.14 18.13
CA SER A 147 -3.10 15.59 18.93
C SER A 147 -4.42 16.28 18.62
N MET A 148 -4.41 17.60 18.43
CA MET A 148 -5.60 18.34 17.98
C MET A 148 -6.07 17.90 16.60
N THR A 149 -5.16 17.67 15.65
CA THR A 149 -5.49 17.16 14.31
C THR A 149 -6.11 15.76 14.37
N VAL A 150 -5.56 14.84 15.17
CA VAL A 150 -6.12 13.49 15.35
C VAL A 150 -7.51 13.55 16.01
N ASN A 151 -7.71 14.42 17.01
CA ASN A 151 -9.02 14.59 17.66
C ASN A 151 -10.09 15.12 16.69
N GLN A 152 -9.72 16.07 15.82
CA GLN A 152 -10.62 16.53 14.75
C GLN A 152 -10.95 15.39 13.76
N ALA A 153 -9.97 14.54 13.42
CA ALA A 153 -10.20 13.38 12.58
C ALA A 153 -11.16 12.38 13.26
N THR A 154 -11.01 12.14 14.56
CA THR A 154 -11.90 11.29 15.36
C THR A 154 -13.35 11.79 15.27
N ALA A 155 -13.58 13.09 15.52
CA ALA A 155 -14.92 13.68 15.41
C ALA A 155 -15.54 13.54 14.00
N LEU A 156 -14.72 13.63 12.94
CA LEU A 156 -15.19 13.37 11.57
C LEU A 156 -15.58 11.91 11.33
N THR A 157 -14.82 10.95 11.91
CA THR A 157 -15.13 9.52 11.76
C THR A 157 -16.47 9.16 12.41
N GLU A 158 -16.77 9.71 13.58
CA GLU A 158 -18.05 9.51 14.29
C GLU A 158 -19.25 10.01 13.49
N ARG A 159 -19.07 11.10 12.74
CA ARG A 159 -20.16 11.74 12.01
C ARG A 159 -20.38 11.16 10.62
N TYR A 160 -19.31 10.75 9.93
CA TYR A 160 -19.39 10.47 8.50
C TYR A 160 -18.75 9.17 8.06
N ALA A 161 -17.78 8.62 8.81
CA ALA A 161 -16.88 7.60 8.27
C ALA A 161 -16.50 6.55 9.32
N GLU A 162 -17.50 5.87 9.88
CA GLU A 162 -17.34 4.82 10.90
C GLU A 162 -16.21 3.82 10.58
N ARG A 163 -16.08 3.41 9.32
CA ARG A 163 -15.05 2.49 8.83
C ARG A 163 -13.60 2.95 9.07
N TRP A 164 -13.38 4.25 9.27
CA TRP A 164 -12.07 4.85 9.52
C TRP A 164 -11.72 4.93 11.01
N LYS A 165 -12.67 4.72 11.93
CA LYS A 165 -12.43 4.79 13.39
C LYS A 165 -11.22 3.96 13.84
N PRO A 166 -11.05 2.69 13.43
CA PRO A 166 -9.91 1.90 13.89
C PRO A 166 -8.56 2.50 13.45
N ARG A 167 -8.50 3.09 12.25
CA ARG A 167 -7.28 3.71 11.71
C ARG A 167 -6.93 5.00 12.44
N VAL A 168 -7.91 5.87 12.67
CA VAL A 168 -7.68 7.13 13.40
C VAL A 168 -7.32 6.87 14.86
N ALA A 169 -7.99 5.90 15.50
CA ALA A 169 -7.66 5.48 16.87
C ALA A 169 -6.24 4.90 16.98
N GLU A 170 -5.81 4.13 15.98
CA GLU A 170 -4.42 3.64 15.91
C GLU A 170 -3.41 4.76 15.75
N ALA A 171 -3.68 5.74 14.87
CA ALA A 171 -2.82 6.90 14.72
C ALA A 171 -2.69 7.71 16.03
N GLY A 172 -3.79 7.86 16.78
CA GLY A 172 -3.76 8.49 18.11
C GLY A 172 -2.87 7.75 19.11
N ARG A 173 -2.96 6.41 19.18
CA ARG A 173 -2.08 5.61 20.04
C ARG A 173 -0.61 5.73 19.63
N GLN A 174 -0.32 5.71 18.34
CA GLN A 174 1.05 5.85 17.85
C GLN A 174 1.63 7.23 18.16
N LEU A 175 0.81 8.28 18.07
CA LEU A 175 1.22 9.63 18.43
C LEU A 175 1.58 9.74 19.92
N GLU A 176 0.75 9.19 20.81
CA GLU A 176 0.99 9.15 22.26
C GLU A 176 2.32 8.44 22.58
N VAL A 177 2.55 7.25 22.00
CA VAL A 177 3.82 6.51 22.15
C VAL A 177 5.03 7.34 21.69
N ARG A 178 4.89 8.10 20.59
CA ARG A 178 5.98 8.95 20.07
C ARG A 178 6.24 10.17 20.96
N GLU A 179 5.20 10.78 21.51
CA GLU A 179 5.31 11.90 22.45
C GLU A 179 6.02 11.47 23.74
N GLU A 180 5.60 10.36 24.34
CA GLU A 180 6.24 9.76 25.52
C GLU A 180 7.71 9.43 25.26
N ALA A 181 8.01 8.79 24.12
CA ALA A 181 9.38 8.46 23.73
C ALA A 181 10.23 9.73 23.55
N ALA A 182 9.68 10.80 22.96
CA ALA A 182 10.39 12.06 22.77
C ALA A 182 10.70 12.78 24.09
N GLU A 183 9.82 12.68 25.09
CA GLU A 183 10.10 13.16 26.45
C GLU A 183 11.21 12.34 27.11
N GLU A 184 11.09 11.01 27.11
CA GLU A 184 12.10 10.12 27.70
C GLU A 184 13.49 10.30 27.03
N ILE A 185 13.53 10.48 25.71
CA ILE A 185 14.76 10.78 24.96
C ILE A 185 15.42 12.07 25.46
N ARG A 186 14.65 13.16 25.66
CA ARG A 186 15.19 14.45 26.14
C ARG A 186 15.81 14.29 27.52
N GLU A 187 15.14 13.57 28.42
CA GLU A 187 15.65 13.29 29.76
C GLU A 187 16.93 12.44 29.73
N LEU A 188 16.94 11.35 28.95
CA LEU A 188 18.11 10.48 28.82
C LEU A 188 19.30 11.19 28.20
N GLN A 189 19.08 12.06 27.21
CA GLN A 189 20.13 12.88 26.61
C GLN A 189 20.72 13.88 27.61
N ALA A 190 19.86 14.55 28.40
CA ALA A 190 20.32 15.44 29.46
C ALA A 190 21.11 14.70 30.53
N GLY A 191 20.65 13.50 30.94
CA GLY A 191 21.36 12.62 31.87
C GLY A 191 22.71 12.17 31.33
N LEU A 192 22.79 11.72 30.08
CA LEU A 192 24.06 11.30 29.44
C LEU A 192 25.04 12.45 29.21
N LYS A 193 24.55 13.69 29.13
CA LYS A 193 25.43 14.87 29.13
C LYS A 193 26.06 15.10 30.51
N ALA A 194 25.36 14.78 31.59
CA ALA A 194 25.85 14.88 32.95
C ALA A 194 26.75 13.70 33.34
N ASP A 195 26.37 12.47 32.96
CA ASP A 195 27.16 11.25 33.12
C ASP A 195 27.25 10.47 31.79
N PRO A 196 28.30 10.70 30.98
CA PRO A 196 28.50 9.99 29.73
C PRO A 196 28.69 8.48 29.87
N ASN A 197 29.01 7.97 31.08
CA ASN A 197 29.29 6.56 31.32
C ASN A 197 28.05 5.76 31.79
N ASP A 198 26.87 6.38 31.90
CA ASP A 198 25.64 5.67 32.24
C ASP A 198 25.22 4.72 31.12
N ARG A 199 25.62 3.45 31.28
CA ARG A 199 25.33 2.36 30.33
C ARG A 199 23.84 2.08 30.22
N LYS A 200 23.08 2.23 31.30
CA LYS A 200 21.63 1.92 31.32
C LYS A 200 20.87 2.99 30.55
N ALA A 201 21.17 4.27 30.81
CA ALA A 201 20.56 5.38 30.08
C ALA A 201 20.88 5.28 28.57
N ARG A 202 22.12 4.97 28.21
CA ARG A 202 22.54 4.77 26.82
C ARG A 202 21.82 3.61 26.14
N ALA A 203 21.73 2.45 26.80
CA ALA A 203 21.02 1.30 26.25
C ALA A 203 19.53 1.59 26.03
N ARG A 204 18.89 2.30 26.98
CA ARG A 204 17.49 2.72 26.83
C ARG A 204 17.31 3.72 25.70
N LEU A 205 18.21 4.70 25.58
CA LEU A 205 18.18 5.68 24.48
C LEU A 205 18.29 4.99 23.11
N ILE A 206 19.20 4.02 22.97
CA ILE A 206 19.34 3.22 21.74
C ILE A 206 18.05 2.43 21.46
N HIS A 207 17.44 1.82 22.49
CA HIS A 207 16.20 1.07 22.33
C HIS A 207 15.01 1.96 21.90
N LEU A 208 14.85 3.15 22.48
CA LEU A 208 13.80 4.11 22.09
C LEU A 208 13.92 4.49 20.62
N TYR A 209 15.12 4.87 20.18
CA TYR A 209 15.34 5.19 18.77
C TYR A 209 15.11 3.98 17.87
N LEU A 210 15.73 2.84 18.18
CA LEU A 210 15.76 1.71 17.26
C LEU A 210 14.44 0.93 17.21
N VAL A 211 13.81 0.68 18.35
CA VAL A 211 12.67 -0.26 18.48
C VAL A 211 11.34 0.49 18.56
N VAL A 212 11.27 1.59 19.32
CA VAL A 212 10.03 2.33 19.52
C VAL A 212 9.77 3.30 18.37
N LEU A 213 10.78 4.06 17.96
CA LEU A 213 10.67 5.08 16.91
C LEU A 213 11.07 4.61 15.51
N ASP A 214 11.65 3.41 15.39
CA ASP A 214 12.21 2.88 14.14
C ASP A 214 13.18 3.88 13.46
N ASP A 215 14.06 4.54 14.22
CA ASP A 215 15.06 5.51 13.75
C ASP A 215 16.49 5.04 14.08
N PRO A 216 17.12 4.25 13.19
CA PRO A 216 18.46 3.72 13.41
C PRO A 216 19.53 4.79 13.21
N ALA A 217 19.23 5.87 12.46
CA ALA A 217 20.15 6.94 12.21
C ALA A 217 20.37 7.77 13.48
N ALA A 218 19.28 8.11 14.18
CA ALA A 218 19.36 8.75 15.50
C ALA A 218 20.03 7.84 16.55
N ALA A 219 19.87 6.51 16.45
CA ALA A 219 20.51 5.55 17.34
C ALA A 219 22.04 5.40 17.13
N ALA A 220 22.58 5.82 15.99
CA ALA A 220 23.98 5.55 15.62
C ALA A 220 25.01 6.22 16.54
N ALA A 221 24.81 7.50 16.87
CA ALA A 221 25.71 8.23 17.77
C ALA A 221 25.76 7.63 19.19
N PRO A 222 24.62 7.38 19.89
CA PRO A 222 24.67 6.75 21.20
C PRO A 222 25.19 5.31 21.15
N ALA A 223 24.94 4.56 20.07
CA ALA A 223 25.48 3.22 19.87
C ALA A 223 27.01 3.22 19.67
N ALA A 224 27.59 4.19 18.98
CA ALA A 224 29.05 4.26 18.81
C ALA A 224 29.81 4.38 20.14
N ALA A 225 29.17 4.96 21.16
CA ALA A 225 29.73 5.19 22.49
C ALA A 225 29.35 4.11 23.53
N THR A 226 28.66 3.02 23.12
CA THR A 226 28.37 1.89 24.02
C THR A 226 29.53 0.88 24.07
N SER A 227 29.58 0.05 25.11
CA SER A 227 30.51 -1.08 25.19
C SER A 227 29.97 -2.37 24.55
N ASP A 228 28.70 -2.37 24.14
CA ASP A 228 28.05 -3.50 23.47
C ASP A 228 28.52 -3.60 22.00
N GLU A 229 29.24 -4.67 21.67
CA GLU A 229 29.83 -4.89 20.35
C GLU A 229 28.76 -5.14 19.26
N VAL A 230 27.64 -5.78 19.64
CA VAL A 230 26.52 -6.04 18.72
C VAL A 230 25.89 -4.72 18.30
N LEU A 231 25.60 -3.84 19.25
CA LEU A 231 25.02 -2.52 18.96
C LEU A 231 25.98 -1.62 18.16
N ARG A 232 27.27 -1.63 18.48
CA ARG A 232 28.30 -0.89 17.72
C ARG A 232 28.44 -1.35 16.28
N THR A 233 28.14 -2.62 16.01
CA THR A 233 28.25 -3.21 14.68
C THR A 233 26.97 -2.95 13.87
N TYR A 234 25.81 -3.32 14.41
CA TYR A 234 24.59 -3.36 13.61
C TYR A 234 23.85 -2.02 13.53
N VAL A 235 23.90 -1.16 14.56
CA VAL A 235 23.19 0.13 14.52
C VAL A 235 23.74 1.04 13.41
N PRO A 236 25.07 1.24 13.25
CA PRO A 236 25.60 2.04 12.14
C PRO A 236 25.34 1.41 10.77
N LEU A 237 25.22 0.08 10.67
CA LEU A 237 24.82 -0.60 9.43
C LEU A 237 23.35 -0.36 9.12
N ALA A 238 22.47 -0.38 10.13
CA ALA A 238 21.05 -0.07 9.97
C ALA A 238 20.77 1.40 9.67
N ALA A 239 21.64 2.30 10.12
CA ALA A 239 21.59 3.73 9.80
C ALA A 239 21.89 3.99 8.31
N LYS A 240 22.60 3.07 7.65
CA LYS A 240 22.77 3.12 6.19
C LYS A 240 21.46 2.70 5.53
N GLY A 241 21.14 3.33 4.40
CA GLY A 241 19.96 2.93 3.62
C GLY A 241 20.05 1.44 3.26
N PRO A 242 18.92 0.74 3.09
CA PRO A 242 18.95 -0.67 2.74
C PRO A 242 19.79 -0.96 1.52
N GLY A 243 20.02 0.01 0.60
CA GLY A 243 20.83 0.01 -0.62
C GLY A 243 22.36 0.10 -0.45
N ASP A 244 22.86 0.42 0.75
CA ASP A 244 24.29 0.66 0.99
C ASP A 244 24.97 -0.45 1.81
N VAL A 245 24.22 -1.52 2.13
CA VAL A 245 24.68 -2.65 2.94
C VAL A 245 25.05 -3.84 2.06
N ALA A 246 26.24 -4.42 2.19
CA ALA A 246 26.63 -5.61 1.42
C ALA A 246 25.65 -6.79 1.64
N ALA A 247 25.42 -7.63 0.63
CA ALA A 247 24.38 -8.69 0.68
C ALA A 247 24.49 -9.61 1.92
N ALA A 248 25.69 -10.06 2.27
CA ALA A 248 25.90 -10.88 3.47
C ALA A 248 25.55 -10.11 4.77
N ALA A 249 25.99 -8.86 4.88
CA ALA A 249 25.68 -8.01 6.03
C ALA A 249 24.19 -7.69 6.12
N ALA A 250 23.48 -7.56 4.99
CA ALA A 250 22.02 -7.36 4.97
C ALA A 250 21.26 -8.58 5.51
N VAL A 251 21.72 -9.81 5.21
CA VAL A 251 21.14 -11.03 5.79
C VAL A 251 21.33 -11.06 7.31
N GLU A 252 22.54 -10.79 7.80
CA GLU A 252 22.81 -10.74 9.24
C GLU A 252 22.02 -9.64 9.94
N LEU A 253 21.93 -8.46 9.33
CA LEU A 253 21.16 -7.34 9.86
C LEU A 253 19.66 -7.67 9.91
N GLY A 254 19.14 -8.37 8.90
CA GLY A 254 17.76 -8.87 8.92
C GLY A 254 17.50 -9.85 10.07
N ARG A 255 18.45 -10.78 10.33
CA ARG A 255 18.37 -11.71 11.47
C ARG A 255 18.43 -11.00 12.82
N TRP A 256 19.30 -9.99 12.94
CA TRP A 256 19.38 -9.17 14.13
C TRP A 256 18.06 -8.43 14.40
N TYR A 257 17.42 -7.86 13.37
CA TYR A 257 16.07 -7.28 13.52
C TYR A 257 15.00 -8.31 13.94
N GLN A 258 15.07 -9.56 13.46
CA GLN A 258 14.18 -10.63 13.96
C GLN A 258 14.41 -10.90 15.45
N SER A 259 15.65 -10.85 15.93
CA SER A 259 15.94 -11.04 17.36
C SER A 259 15.40 -9.89 18.23
N LEU A 260 15.42 -8.65 17.73
CA LEU A 260 14.79 -7.50 18.39
C LEU A 260 13.28 -7.62 18.42
N ALA A 261 12.68 -8.10 17.32
CA ALA A 261 11.24 -8.35 17.23
C ALA A 261 10.77 -9.34 18.30
N ALA A 262 11.51 -10.44 18.52
CA ALA A 262 11.15 -11.47 19.50
C ALA A 262 11.12 -10.96 20.96
N GLY A 263 11.77 -9.83 21.27
CA GLY A 263 11.72 -9.17 22.58
C GLY A 263 10.82 -7.93 22.63
N SER A 264 10.05 -7.69 21.57
CA SER A 264 9.13 -6.55 21.43
C SER A 264 7.70 -7.07 21.33
N GLU A 265 6.72 -6.18 21.47
CA GLU A 265 5.30 -6.51 21.30
C GLU A 265 4.61 -5.52 20.36
N GLY A 266 3.51 -5.97 19.74
CA GLY A 266 2.58 -5.10 19.03
C GLY A 266 3.22 -4.32 17.86
N PRO A 267 3.05 -2.99 17.78
CA PRO A 267 3.58 -2.19 16.67
C PRO A 267 5.10 -2.24 16.51
N ALA A 268 5.85 -2.32 17.62
CA ALA A 268 7.31 -2.35 17.61
C ALA A 268 7.85 -3.66 17.02
N GLU A 269 7.29 -4.80 17.44
CA GLU A 269 7.61 -6.10 16.84
C GLU A 269 7.34 -6.10 15.33
N ALA A 270 6.20 -5.56 14.90
CA ALA A 270 5.85 -5.48 13.49
C ALA A 270 6.81 -4.56 12.71
N ALA A 271 7.26 -3.44 13.29
CA ALA A 271 8.24 -2.55 12.67
C ALA A 271 9.59 -3.27 12.44
N MET A 272 10.09 -3.96 13.47
CA MET A 272 11.35 -4.73 13.40
C MET A 272 11.27 -5.85 12.34
N LEU A 273 10.16 -6.58 12.29
CA LEU A 273 9.95 -7.60 11.25
C LEU A 273 9.85 -6.99 9.85
N ARG A 274 9.20 -5.83 9.66
CA ARG A 274 9.17 -5.15 8.35
C ARG A 274 10.56 -4.74 7.88
N ARG A 275 11.43 -4.28 8.78
CA ARG A 275 12.83 -4.01 8.45
C ARG A 275 13.60 -5.24 8.05
N ALA A 276 13.49 -6.31 8.83
CA ALA A 276 14.09 -7.59 8.48
C ALA A 276 13.69 -8.03 7.07
N ALA A 277 12.39 -7.97 6.75
CA ALA A 277 11.88 -8.28 5.42
C ALA A 277 12.45 -7.35 4.33
N GLY A 278 12.63 -6.06 4.62
CA GLY A 278 13.24 -5.09 3.70
C GLY A 278 14.65 -5.49 3.27
N TYR A 279 15.50 -5.87 4.25
CA TYR A 279 16.86 -6.34 3.97
C TYR A 279 16.86 -7.64 3.15
N PHE A 280 16.05 -8.64 3.53
CA PHE A 280 16.00 -9.90 2.78
C PHE A 280 15.49 -9.72 1.35
N ARG A 281 14.44 -8.89 1.13
CA ARG A 281 13.93 -8.59 -0.21
C ARG A 281 15.01 -7.96 -1.10
N ARG A 282 15.83 -7.05 -0.56
CA ARG A 282 16.93 -6.46 -1.31
C ARG A 282 17.92 -7.53 -1.76
N VAL A 283 18.35 -8.42 -0.86
CA VAL A 283 19.32 -9.48 -1.21
C VAL A 283 18.78 -10.38 -2.32
N ILE A 284 17.48 -10.68 -2.30
CA ILE A 284 16.82 -11.49 -3.34
C ILE A 284 16.73 -10.74 -4.68
N ALA A 285 16.44 -9.44 -4.65
CA ALA A 285 16.29 -8.61 -5.84
C ALA A 285 17.62 -8.16 -6.47
N GLY A 286 18.72 -8.15 -5.69
CA GLY A 286 20.03 -7.64 -6.11
C GLY A 286 21.14 -8.70 -6.17
N GLU A 287 22.34 -8.29 -5.72
CA GLU A 287 23.63 -9.01 -5.83
C GLU A 287 23.78 -10.26 -4.94
N GLY A 288 22.73 -10.71 -4.25
CA GLY A 288 22.82 -11.97 -3.51
C GLY A 288 22.99 -13.13 -4.47
N GLU A 289 24.07 -13.91 -4.36
CA GLU A 289 24.31 -15.12 -5.16
C GLU A 289 24.27 -16.40 -4.31
N GLY A 290 23.92 -17.51 -4.96
CA GLY A 290 23.96 -18.85 -4.40
C GLY A 290 23.30 -18.95 -3.01
N GLU A 291 24.12 -19.27 -2.02
CA GLU A 291 23.68 -19.54 -0.66
C GLU A 291 23.07 -18.32 0.04
N ILE A 292 23.63 -17.13 -0.17
CA ILE A 292 23.16 -15.90 0.49
C ILE A 292 21.73 -15.59 0.05
N ARG A 293 21.43 -15.73 -1.25
CA ARG A 293 20.08 -15.54 -1.79
C ARG A 293 19.10 -16.58 -1.22
N ARG A 294 19.53 -17.85 -1.13
CA ARG A 294 18.72 -18.94 -0.56
C ARG A 294 18.37 -18.66 0.91
N GLN A 295 19.35 -18.26 1.71
CA GLN A 295 19.14 -17.91 3.12
C GLN A 295 18.21 -16.71 3.27
N ALA A 296 18.37 -15.66 2.45
CA ALA A 296 17.49 -14.50 2.47
C ALA A 296 16.04 -14.87 2.13
N ALA A 297 15.83 -15.73 1.13
CA ALA A 297 14.49 -16.20 0.74
C ALA A 297 13.82 -17.00 1.86
N GLU A 298 14.57 -17.89 2.51
CA GLU A 298 14.07 -18.65 3.66
C GLU A 298 13.66 -17.73 4.82
N GLN A 299 14.53 -16.79 5.21
CA GLN A 299 14.24 -15.87 6.31
C GLN A 299 13.09 -14.92 5.97
N LEU A 300 13.02 -14.41 4.73
CA LEU A 300 11.90 -13.60 4.28
C LEU A 300 10.57 -14.34 4.38
N SER A 301 10.54 -15.65 4.06
CA SER A 301 9.34 -16.47 4.21
C SER A 301 8.90 -16.54 5.68
N ARG A 302 9.84 -16.74 6.62
CA ARG A 302 9.55 -16.78 8.06
C ARG A 302 9.04 -15.44 8.58
N VAL A 303 9.71 -14.34 8.23
CA VAL A 303 9.31 -12.99 8.63
C VAL A 303 7.93 -12.62 8.09
N ASN A 304 7.65 -12.93 6.82
CA ASN A 304 6.33 -12.66 6.25
C ASN A 304 5.23 -13.50 6.92
N ALA A 305 5.54 -14.74 7.34
CA ALA A 305 4.58 -15.55 8.10
C ALA A 305 4.28 -14.92 9.48
N ALA A 306 5.31 -14.50 10.23
CA ALA A 306 5.13 -13.81 11.52
C ALA A 306 4.35 -12.49 11.37
N LEU A 307 4.72 -11.66 10.38
CA LEU A 307 3.97 -10.44 10.06
C LEU A 307 2.52 -10.76 9.71
N ALA A 308 2.28 -11.83 8.96
CA ALA A 308 0.93 -12.21 8.56
C ALA A 308 0.09 -12.70 9.73
N GLU A 309 0.68 -13.42 10.68
CA GLU A 309 0.04 -13.81 11.94
C GLU A 309 -0.35 -12.58 12.77
N MET A 310 0.60 -11.68 13.03
CA MET A 310 0.38 -10.45 13.80
C MET A 310 -0.70 -9.54 13.21
N THR A 311 -0.79 -9.50 11.88
CA THR A 311 -1.73 -8.64 11.15
C THR A 311 -3.04 -9.34 10.81
N GLY A 312 -3.20 -10.61 11.18
CA GLY A 312 -4.35 -11.44 10.79
C GLY A 312 -4.48 -11.64 9.27
N LEU A 313 -3.37 -11.54 8.53
CA LEU A 313 -3.25 -11.75 7.08
C LEU A 313 -3.07 -13.21 6.67
N THR A 314 -2.93 -14.13 7.63
CA THR A 314 -3.06 -15.57 7.40
C THR A 314 -4.52 -15.95 7.52
N ILE A 315 -5.07 -16.55 6.47
CA ILE A 315 -6.43 -17.09 6.47
C ILE A 315 -6.30 -18.59 6.76
N SER A 316 -6.76 -19.01 7.94
CA SER A 316 -6.84 -20.41 8.38
C SER A 316 -8.22 -21.02 8.11
N ALA A 317 -8.35 -22.33 8.29
CA ALA A 317 -9.53 -23.09 7.91
C ALA A 317 -10.83 -22.74 8.67
N ASP A 318 -10.70 -22.07 9.81
CA ASP A 318 -11.79 -21.68 10.71
C ASP A 318 -12.43 -20.33 10.35
N ARG A 319 -11.89 -19.59 9.37
CA ARG A 319 -12.35 -18.23 9.06
C ARG A 319 -12.59 -17.98 7.57
N SER A 320 -13.75 -17.38 7.29
CA SER A 320 -14.05 -16.78 5.99
C SER A 320 -13.61 -15.31 5.97
N VAL A 321 -12.90 -14.91 4.92
CA VAL A 321 -12.35 -13.55 4.76
C VAL A 321 -12.85 -12.91 3.46
N ALA A 322 -13.31 -11.67 3.57
CA ALA A 322 -13.74 -10.88 2.41
C ALA A 322 -12.52 -10.33 1.64
N LEU A 323 -12.43 -10.65 0.36
CA LEU A 323 -11.26 -10.33 -0.47
C LEU A 323 -11.26 -8.92 -1.05
N VAL A 324 -12.44 -8.30 -1.20
CA VAL A 324 -12.57 -6.98 -1.85
C VAL A 324 -11.73 -5.90 -1.15
N GLY A 325 -11.68 -5.90 0.18
CA GLY A 325 -10.91 -4.92 0.96
C GLY A 325 -9.39 -5.14 0.92
N ALA A 326 -8.93 -6.27 0.40
CA ALA A 326 -7.51 -6.58 0.26
C ALA A 326 -6.92 -6.01 -1.03
N VAL A 327 -7.75 -5.68 -2.03
CA VAL A 327 -7.33 -5.24 -3.35
C VAL A 327 -6.90 -3.78 -3.36
N ASP A 328 -5.76 -3.50 -3.99
CA ASP A 328 -5.36 -2.18 -4.47
C ASP A 328 -5.43 -2.15 -6.01
N LEU A 329 -6.42 -1.46 -6.57
CA LEU A 329 -6.65 -1.42 -8.01
C LEU A 329 -5.49 -0.83 -8.83
N ARG A 330 -4.56 -0.10 -8.20
CA ARG A 330 -3.38 0.42 -8.90
C ARG A 330 -2.33 -0.67 -9.16
N ILE A 331 -2.34 -1.72 -8.35
CA ILE A 331 -1.32 -2.77 -8.33
C ILE A 331 -1.90 -4.09 -8.85
N ASP A 332 -3.13 -4.39 -8.44
CA ASP A 332 -3.76 -5.69 -8.60
C ASP A 332 -4.61 -5.79 -9.88
N ALA A 333 -4.96 -4.65 -10.50
CA ALA A 333 -5.59 -4.65 -11.82
C ALA A 333 -4.54 -4.94 -12.90
N VAL A 334 -4.65 -6.10 -13.54
CA VAL A 334 -3.70 -6.57 -14.55
C VAL A 334 -4.07 -6.09 -15.95
N GLU A 335 -5.36 -6.12 -16.28
CA GLU A 335 -5.87 -5.72 -17.59
C GLU A 335 -7.25 -5.08 -17.44
N GLY A 336 -7.57 -4.18 -18.38
CA GLY A 336 -8.85 -3.48 -18.43
C GLY A 336 -9.02 -2.42 -17.33
N SER A 337 -10.18 -1.76 -17.38
CA SER A 337 -10.50 -0.67 -16.45
C SER A 337 -11.35 -1.18 -15.30
N TRP A 338 -10.85 -1.02 -14.07
CA TRP A 338 -11.53 -1.44 -12.84
C TRP A 338 -11.88 -0.24 -11.96
N ARG A 339 -13.00 -0.34 -11.25
CA ARG A 339 -13.40 0.64 -10.23
C ARG A 339 -13.83 -0.07 -8.96
N LEU A 340 -13.45 0.48 -7.81
CA LEU A 340 -13.96 0.04 -6.51
C LEU A 340 -15.11 0.96 -6.12
N ILE A 341 -16.34 0.47 -6.28
CA ILE A 341 -17.55 1.23 -5.95
C ILE A 341 -18.14 0.67 -4.65
N ARG A 342 -17.93 1.39 -3.55
CA ARG A 342 -18.26 0.97 -2.17
C ARG A 342 -17.50 -0.30 -1.77
N SER A 343 -18.08 -1.47 -2.04
CA SER A 343 -17.52 -2.80 -1.77
C SER A 343 -17.71 -3.74 -2.98
N SER A 344 -17.81 -3.16 -4.18
CA SER A 344 -17.95 -3.85 -5.45
C SER A 344 -16.75 -3.56 -6.33
N LEU A 345 -16.11 -4.61 -6.84
CA LEU A 345 -15.13 -4.48 -7.92
C LEU A 345 -15.90 -4.47 -9.24
N ASP A 346 -15.85 -3.35 -9.96
CA ASP A 346 -16.63 -3.13 -11.18
C ASP A 346 -15.67 -3.07 -12.38
N ALA A 347 -15.66 -4.17 -13.14
CA ALA A 347 -14.97 -4.25 -14.43
C ALA A 347 -15.79 -3.47 -15.46
N GLN A 348 -15.23 -2.37 -15.96
CA GLN A 348 -15.87 -1.57 -17.00
C GLN A 348 -15.94 -2.36 -18.31
N GLN A 349 -16.84 -1.93 -19.19
CA GLN A 349 -16.97 -2.55 -20.51
C GLN A 349 -15.64 -2.47 -21.29
N GLY A 350 -15.16 -3.61 -21.78
CA GLY A 350 -13.97 -3.69 -22.60
C GLY A 350 -13.80 -5.06 -23.26
N GLU A 351 -12.72 -5.21 -24.03
CA GLU A 351 -12.35 -6.48 -24.67
C GLU A 351 -11.88 -7.51 -23.65
N ARG A 352 -11.06 -7.08 -22.69
CA ARG A 352 -10.52 -7.92 -21.62
C ARG A 352 -10.35 -7.08 -20.37
N SER A 353 -10.67 -7.70 -19.24
CA SER A 353 -10.42 -7.16 -17.91
C SER A 353 -10.00 -8.29 -17.00
N ARG A 354 -8.98 -8.03 -16.18
CA ARG A 354 -8.45 -9.00 -15.24
C ARG A 354 -7.93 -8.31 -13.99
N LEU A 355 -8.24 -8.91 -12.85
CA LEU A 355 -7.80 -8.49 -11.53
C LEU A 355 -7.32 -9.70 -10.75
N ASP A 356 -6.08 -9.65 -10.28
CA ASP A 356 -5.46 -10.70 -9.49
C ASP A 356 -5.59 -10.33 -8.01
N PHE A 357 -6.10 -11.24 -7.18
CA PHE A 357 -6.16 -10.96 -5.75
C PHE A 357 -4.76 -11.02 -5.13
N PRO A 358 -4.42 -10.12 -4.21
CA PRO A 358 -3.11 -10.10 -3.57
C PRO A 358 -3.04 -11.19 -2.48
N ILE A 359 -3.44 -12.42 -2.78
CA ILE A 359 -3.45 -13.55 -1.85
C ILE A 359 -2.97 -14.80 -2.59
N VAL A 360 -1.97 -15.47 -2.03
CA VAL A 360 -1.49 -16.78 -2.46
C VAL A 360 -2.10 -17.85 -1.60
N ILE A 361 -2.66 -18.86 -2.25
CA ILE A 361 -3.33 -20.00 -1.63
C ILE A 361 -2.42 -21.21 -1.74
N ASP A 362 -2.28 -21.93 -0.63
CA ASP A 362 -1.63 -23.23 -0.55
C ASP A 362 -2.51 -24.16 0.30
N GLY A 363 -3.35 -24.95 -0.36
CA GLY A 363 -4.30 -25.85 0.31
C GLY A 363 -5.64 -25.96 -0.41
N SER A 364 -6.59 -26.60 0.28
CA SER A 364 -7.99 -26.73 -0.15
C SER A 364 -8.80 -25.53 0.33
N TYR A 365 -9.77 -25.07 -0.46
CA TYR A 365 -10.51 -23.86 -0.12
C TYR A 365 -11.91 -23.81 -0.72
N HIS A 366 -12.72 -22.94 -0.13
CA HIS A 366 -14.02 -22.52 -0.62
C HIS A 366 -13.97 -21.04 -1.00
N LEU A 367 -14.31 -20.74 -2.25
CA LEU A 367 -14.45 -19.39 -2.80
C LEU A 367 -15.92 -19.11 -3.12
N GLY A 368 -16.53 -18.19 -2.37
CA GLY A 368 -17.86 -17.67 -2.66
C GLY A 368 -17.78 -16.28 -3.29
N LEU A 369 -18.60 -15.99 -4.30
CA LEU A 369 -18.73 -14.64 -4.86
C LEU A 369 -20.10 -14.39 -5.47
N LYS A 370 -20.50 -13.12 -5.54
CA LYS A 370 -21.67 -12.66 -6.29
C LYS A 370 -21.22 -11.85 -7.49
N VAL A 371 -21.79 -12.15 -8.64
CA VAL A 371 -21.48 -11.45 -9.89
C VAL A 371 -22.75 -11.00 -10.58
N MET A 372 -22.73 -9.79 -11.13
CA MET A 372 -23.78 -9.26 -11.98
C MET A 372 -23.15 -8.74 -13.26
N ARG A 373 -23.47 -9.37 -14.39
CA ARG A 373 -23.07 -8.86 -15.70
C ARG A 373 -23.77 -7.52 -15.93
N ARG A 374 -23.00 -6.47 -16.21
CA ARG A 374 -23.52 -5.12 -16.49
C ARG A 374 -23.87 -4.97 -17.96
N SER A 375 -22.97 -5.40 -18.83
CA SER A 375 -23.06 -5.22 -20.27
C SER A 375 -22.33 -6.34 -21.03
N GLY A 376 -22.55 -6.39 -22.35
CA GLY A 376 -21.90 -7.33 -23.25
C GLY A 376 -22.50 -8.74 -23.25
N THR A 377 -21.95 -9.57 -24.12
CA THR A 377 -22.35 -10.97 -24.32
C THR A 377 -21.19 -11.94 -24.15
N GLY A 378 -19.99 -11.45 -23.84
CA GLY A 378 -18.82 -12.28 -23.66
C GLY A 378 -18.82 -13.11 -22.38
N GLU A 379 -17.64 -13.47 -21.91
CA GLU A 379 -17.43 -14.51 -20.89
C GLU A 379 -16.93 -13.92 -19.57
N LEU A 380 -17.39 -14.53 -18.49
CA LEU A 380 -16.86 -14.30 -17.14
C LEU A 380 -15.78 -15.35 -16.88
N VAL A 381 -14.63 -14.93 -16.37
CA VAL A 381 -13.50 -15.83 -16.08
C VAL A 381 -13.10 -15.75 -14.61
N ILE A 382 -12.79 -16.91 -14.03
CA ILE A 382 -12.21 -17.03 -12.69
C ILE A 382 -11.02 -17.98 -12.79
N VAL A 383 -9.84 -17.52 -12.39
CA VAL A 383 -8.63 -18.33 -12.32
C VAL A 383 -8.52 -18.91 -10.92
N LEU A 384 -8.45 -20.24 -10.85
CA LEU A 384 -8.41 -21.02 -9.62
C LEU A 384 -6.99 -21.60 -9.45
N PRO A 385 -6.23 -21.17 -8.43
CA PRO A 385 -4.94 -21.78 -8.12
C PRO A 385 -5.12 -23.16 -7.47
N VAL A 386 -4.32 -24.14 -7.91
CA VAL A 386 -4.24 -25.47 -7.27
C VAL A 386 -2.78 -25.86 -7.18
N ALA A 387 -2.20 -25.77 -5.98
CA ALA A 387 -0.76 -25.94 -5.74
C ALA A 387 0.09 -25.05 -6.67
N ASP A 388 0.80 -25.64 -7.63
CA ASP A 388 1.64 -24.93 -8.60
C ASP A 388 1.00 -24.71 -9.96
N ARG A 389 -0.23 -25.21 -10.14
CA ARG A 389 -1.03 -25.09 -11.35
C ARG A 389 -2.15 -24.07 -11.17
N HIS A 390 -2.76 -23.72 -12.29
CA HIS A 390 -4.00 -22.96 -12.31
C HIS A 390 -4.91 -23.60 -13.35
N VAL A 391 -6.21 -23.47 -13.12
CA VAL A 391 -7.24 -23.76 -14.09
C VAL A 391 -8.19 -22.58 -14.16
N MET A 392 -8.81 -22.36 -15.32
CA MET A 392 -9.75 -21.26 -15.50
C MET A 392 -11.18 -21.80 -15.64
N LEU A 393 -12.05 -21.36 -14.74
CA LEU A 393 -13.49 -21.48 -14.87
C LEU A 393 -13.99 -20.38 -15.80
N VAL A 394 -14.71 -20.80 -16.83
CA VAL A 394 -15.29 -19.91 -17.84
C VAL A 394 -16.80 -20.04 -17.82
N ILE A 395 -17.51 -18.92 -17.80
CA ILE A 395 -18.98 -18.87 -17.83
C ILE A 395 -19.43 -18.07 -19.05
N ASP A 396 -20.28 -18.71 -19.86
CA ASP A 396 -20.90 -18.19 -21.08
C ASP A 396 -19.97 -17.84 -22.24
N ALA A 397 -18.84 -18.53 -22.39
CA ALA A 397 -18.03 -18.49 -23.60
C ALA A 397 -18.80 -19.07 -24.80
N SER A 398 -19.37 -18.19 -25.63
CA SER A 398 -20.26 -18.60 -26.74
C SER A 398 -21.42 -19.49 -26.28
N GLY A 399 -21.96 -19.25 -25.08
CA GLY A 399 -23.06 -20.04 -24.51
C GLY A 399 -22.64 -21.39 -23.93
N ALA A 400 -21.34 -21.58 -23.68
CA ALA A 400 -20.79 -22.71 -22.94
C ALA A 400 -20.13 -22.25 -21.64
N SER A 401 -20.14 -23.11 -20.62
CA SER A 401 -19.47 -22.91 -19.34
C SER A 401 -18.69 -24.18 -18.96
N GLY A 402 -17.66 -24.05 -18.11
CA GLY A 402 -16.87 -25.18 -17.61
C GLY A 402 -15.44 -24.78 -17.23
N LEU A 403 -14.64 -25.76 -16.81
CA LEU A 403 -13.20 -25.60 -16.62
C LEU A 403 -12.51 -25.76 -17.97
N THR A 404 -11.67 -24.81 -18.38
CA THR A 404 -10.95 -24.92 -19.65
C THR A 404 -9.58 -25.57 -19.47
N GLN A 405 -9.05 -26.14 -20.56
CA GLN A 405 -7.73 -26.76 -20.64
C GLN A 405 -7.49 -27.97 -19.72
N ILE A 406 -8.56 -28.62 -19.27
CA ILE A 406 -8.48 -29.94 -18.61
C ILE A 406 -7.89 -30.97 -19.59
N GLY A 407 -6.78 -31.59 -19.21
CA GLY A 407 -6.01 -32.50 -20.08
C GLY A 407 -5.57 -31.84 -21.40
N GLY A 408 -5.31 -30.53 -21.38
CA GLY A 408 -4.96 -29.73 -22.56
C GLY A 408 -6.11 -29.49 -23.55
N ARG A 409 -7.37 -29.73 -23.14
CA ARG A 409 -8.57 -29.52 -23.97
C ARG A 409 -9.41 -28.35 -23.46
N GLY A 410 -9.55 -27.31 -24.27
CA GLY A 410 -10.50 -26.22 -24.02
C GLY A 410 -11.96 -26.59 -24.30
N LEU A 411 -12.90 -25.75 -23.86
CA LEU A 411 -14.35 -25.99 -23.97
C LEU A 411 -14.83 -26.26 -25.41
N LYS A 412 -14.28 -25.54 -26.40
CA LYS A 412 -14.64 -25.73 -27.83
C LYS A 412 -14.32 -27.12 -28.38
N ARG A 413 -13.36 -27.83 -27.78
CA ARG A 413 -12.98 -29.19 -28.18
C ARG A 413 -13.78 -30.27 -27.44
N GLY A 414 -14.69 -29.87 -26.53
CA GLY A 414 -15.47 -30.78 -25.69
C GLY A 414 -14.60 -31.48 -24.64
N ASN A 415 -14.39 -30.83 -23.50
CA ASN A 415 -13.82 -31.51 -22.33
C ASN A 415 -14.94 -31.99 -21.39
N ALA A 416 -14.58 -32.80 -20.38
CA ALA A 416 -15.52 -33.45 -19.47
C ALA A 416 -16.38 -32.47 -18.64
N THR A 417 -16.00 -31.20 -18.57
CA THR A 417 -16.69 -30.18 -17.74
C THR A 417 -17.60 -29.26 -18.55
N LEU A 418 -17.74 -29.51 -19.86
CA LEU A 418 -18.52 -28.67 -20.75
C LEU A 418 -20.01 -28.70 -20.41
N VAL A 419 -20.56 -27.53 -20.10
CA VAL A 419 -21.99 -27.32 -19.93
C VAL A 419 -22.51 -26.31 -20.95
N HIS A 420 -23.54 -26.70 -21.68
CA HIS A 420 -24.22 -25.83 -22.66
C HIS A 420 -25.31 -24.97 -22.03
N GLY A 421 -25.61 -23.86 -22.70
CA GLY A 421 -26.70 -22.95 -22.36
C GLY A 421 -26.21 -21.72 -21.60
N ARG A 422 -26.80 -20.58 -21.94
CA ARG A 422 -26.47 -19.28 -21.34
C ARG A 422 -26.90 -19.21 -19.88
N ARG A 423 -26.02 -18.73 -19.01
CA ARG A 423 -26.17 -18.68 -17.55
C ARG A 423 -26.27 -17.26 -17.00
N LEU A 424 -25.73 -16.28 -17.71
CA LEU A 424 -25.67 -14.89 -17.32
C LEU A 424 -26.58 -14.01 -18.18
N THR A 425 -27.38 -13.20 -17.50
CA THR A 425 -28.24 -12.17 -18.08
C THR A 425 -27.82 -10.81 -17.54
N ASN A 426 -27.73 -9.78 -18.40
CA ASN A 426 -27.35 -8.44 -17.98
C ASN A 426 -28.33 -7.92 -16.91
N GLY A 427 -27.79 -7.31 -15.86
CA GLY A 427 -28.56 -6.76 -14.74
C GLY A 427 -29.09 -7.81 -13.74
N LYS A 428 -28.91 -9.12 -14.01
CA LYS A 428 -29.27 -10.18 -13.06
C LYS A 428 -28.01 -10.64 -12.31
N GLY A 429 -28.04 -10.53 -10.99
CA GLY A 429 -26.99 -11.09 -10.13
C GLY A 429 -27.13 -12.61 -10.02
N VAL A 430 -26.00 -13.30 -9.95
CA VAL A 430 -25.90 -14.73 -9.63
C VAL A 430 -24.87 -14.94 -8.53
N ARG A 431 -25.04 -15.99 -7.74
CA ARG A 431 -24.06 -16.45 -6.75
C ARG A 431 -23.26 -17.63 -7.30
N LEU A 432 -21.96 -17.59 -7.13
CA LEU A 432 -21.04 -18.69 -7.39
C LEU A 432 -20.43 -19.15 -6.07
N ASP A 433 -20.43 -20.46 -5.87
CA ASP A 433 -19.75 -21.12 -4.75
C ASP A 433 -18.84 -22.20 -5.36
N VAL A 434 -17.53 -22.04 -5.18
CA VAL A 434 -16.48 -22.89 -5.76
C VAL A 434 -15.74 -23.59 -4.63
N VAL A 435 -15.74 -24.91 -4.64
CA VAL A 435 -14.96 -25.74 -3.69
C VAL A 435 -13.82 -26.37 -4.47
N VAL A 436 -12.60 -26.20 -3.97
CA VAL A 436 -11.39 -26.85 -4.49
C VAL A 436 -10.81 -27.68 -3.36
N GLU A 437 -10.80 -29.00 -3.54
CA GLU A 437 -10.15 -29.91 -2.60
C GLU A 437 -8.98 -30.60 -3.27
N ARG A 438 -7.90 -30.76 -2.52
CA ARG A 438 -6.69 -31.41 -2.99
C ARG A 438 -6.29 -32.50 -1.99
N ASP A 439 -6.10 -33.71 -2.50
CA ASP A 439 -5.45 -34.80 -1.78
C ASP A 439 -4.25 -35.27 -2.60
N ARG A 440 -3.06 -34.81 -2.20
CA ARG A 440 -1.79 -35.02 -2.91
C ARG A 440 -1.85 -34.54 -4.36
N ASP A 441 -1.97 -35.49 -5.30
CA ASP A 441 -1.98 -35.30 -6.75
C ASP A 441 -3.38 -35.42 -7.35
N GLU A 442 -4.39 -35.74 -6.53
CA GLU A 442 -5.81 -35.75 -6.92
C GLU A 442 -6.47 -34.44 -6.49
N VAL A 443 -7.35 -33.93 -7.36
CA VAL A 443 -8.04 -32.66 -7.17
C VAL A 443 -9.52 -32.83 -7.48
N THR A 444 -10.38 -32.30 -6.62
CA THR A 444 -11.81 -32.11 -6.90
C THR A 444 -12.11 -30.61 -7.03
N ILE A 445 -12.94 -30.26 -8.01
CA ILE A 445 -13.40 -28.89 -8.24
C ILE A 445 -14.91 -28.94 -8.48
N ASP A 446 -15.65 -28.41 -7.51
CA ASP A 446 -17.09 -28.30 -7.57
C ASP A 446 -17.49 -26.82 -7.69
N VAL A 447 -18.34 -26.52 -8.67
CA VAL A 447 -18.83 -25.16 -8.93
C VAL A 447 -20.34 -25.19 -8.91
N ASN A 448 -20.93 -24.43 -7.99
CA ASN A 448 -22.35 -24.20 -7.90
C ASN A 448 -22.70 -22.79 -8.36
N MET A 449 -23.78 -22.66 -9.12
CA MET A 449 -24.39 -21.37 -9.49
C MET A 449 -25.83 -21.32 -8.99
N ASP A 450 -26.15 -20.34 -8.15
CA ASP A 450 -27.46 -20.19 -7.50
C ASP A 450 -27.96 -21.51 -6.86
N ASN A 451 -27.08 -22.18 -6.10
CA ASN A 451 -27.31 -23.48 -5.44
C ASN A 451 -27.62 -24.65 -6.40
N ARG A 452 -27.18 -24.57 -7.66
CA ARG A 452 -27.25 -25.67 -8.63
C ARG A 452 -25.86 -26.01 -9.12
N SER A 453 -25.56 -27.30 -9.20
CA SER A 453 -24.30 -27.78 -9.77
C SER A 453 -24.14 -27.28 -11.21
N LEU A 454 -23.00 -26.65 -11.47
CA LEU A 454 -22.57 -26.18 -12.78
C LEU A 454 -21.38 -27.01 -13.30
N VAL A 455 -20.42 -27.30 -12.44
CA VAL A 455 -19.29 -28.19 -12.74
C VAL A 455 -19.04 -29.08 -11.54
N GLU A 456 -18.82 -30.37 -11.81
CA GLU A 456 -18.26 -31.34 -10.87
C GLU A 456 -17.11 -32.01 -11.63
N TRP A 457 -15.89 -31.88 -11.13
CA TRP A 457 -14.72 -32.47 -11.76
C TRP A 457 -13.78 -33.06 -10.72
N ALA A 458 -13.28 -34.26 -11.00
CA ALA A 458 -12.23 -34.92 -10.23
C ALA A 458 -11.18 -35.46 -11.20
N GLY A 459 -9.91 -35.30 -10.85
CA GLY A 459 -8.80 -35.85 -11.63
C GLY A 459 -7.44 -35.40 -11.14
N SER A 460 -6.41 -35.70 -11.95
CA SER A 460 -5.03 -35.43 -11.59
C SER A 460 -4.69 -33.94 -11.65
N LEU A 461 -3.84 -33.48 -10.73
CA LEU A 461 -3.25 -32.13 -10.74
C LEU A 461 -2.59 -31.79 -12.09
N ASP A 462 -1.98 -32.79 -12.75
CA ASP A 462 -1.31 -32.58 -14.05
C ASP A 462 -2.27 -32.33 -15.21
N ASP A 463 -3.56 -32.65 -15.06
CA ASP A 463 -4.58 -32.31 -16.05
C ASP A 463 -4.93 -30.82 -16.04
N LEU A 464 -4.55 -30.09 -14.97
CA LEU A 464 -4.86 -28.67 -14.83
C LEU A 464 -3.83 -27.81 -15.58
N SER A 465 -4.34 -26.96 -16.47
CA SER A 465 -3.50 -25.99 -17.18
C SER A 465 -4.27 -24.73 -17.55
N MET A 466 -3.55 -23.70 -17.99
CA MET A 466 -4.10 -22.42 -18.45
C MET A 466 -3.98 -22.28 -19.97
N PRO A 467 -4.87 -21.54 -20.64
CA PRO A 467 -4.70 -21.17 -22.04
C PRO A 467 -3.41 -20.36 -22.22
N LYS A 468 -2.65 -20.66 -23.28
CA LYS A 468 -1.37 -19.98 -23.56
C LYS A 468 -1.52 -18.47 -23.79
N ASP A 469 -2.68 -18.03 -24.27
CA ASP A 469 -3.01 -16.63 -24.53
C ASP A 469 -3.53 -15.89 -23.29
N GLN A 470 -3.65 -16.59 -22.16
CA GLN A 470 -4.07 -16.06 -20.86
C GLN A 470 -3.19 -16.68 -19.77
N PRO A 471 -1.88 -16.32 -19.71
CA PRO A 471 -0.99 -16.91 -18.72
C PRO A 471 -1.53 -16.64 -17.31
N PRO A 472 -1.32 -17.56 -16.35
CA PRO A 472 -1.71 -17.32 -14.97
C PRO A 472 -0.99 -16.08 -14.42
N GLY A 473 -1.50 -15.58 -13.30
CA GLY A 473 -0.91 -14.44 -12.60
C GLY A 473 0.34 -14.88 -11.85
N ARG A 474 0.57 -14.27 -10.70
CA ARG A 474 1.55 -14.84 -9.78
C ARG A 474 1.02 -16.20 -9.31
N ARG A 475 1.95 -17.14 -9.14
CA ARG A 475 1.64 -18.52 -8.76
C ARG A 475 0.84 -18.53 -7.45
N GLY A 476 -0.28 -19.25 -7.43
CA GLY A 476 -1.10 -19.44 -6.24
C GLY A 476 -2.17 -18.37 -6.04
N GLN A 477 -2.34 -17.40 -6.97
CA GLN A 477 -3.33 -16.34 -6.84
C GLN A 477 -4.65 -16.69 -7.52
N ILE A 478 -5.75 -16.28 -6.88
CA ILE A 478 -7.07 -16.19 -7.52
C ILE A 478 -7.07 -14.97 -8.44
N ALA A 479 -7.67 -15.09 -9.62
CA ALA A 479 -8.00 -13.94 -10.44
C ALA A 479 -9.46 -13.96 -10.89
N ILE A 480 -10.02 -12.79 -11.14
CA ILE A 480 -11.34 -12.61 -11.77
C ILE A 480 -11.20 -11.74 -13.01
N GLY A 481 -12.09 -11.94 -13.97
CA GLY A 481 -12.07 -11.15 -15.19
C GLY A 481 -13.34 -11.26 -16.02
N VAL A 482 -13.42 -10.38 -17.02
CA VAL A 482 -14.48 -10.35 -18.01
C VAL A 482 -13.85 -10.14 -19.38
N ILE A 483 -14.29 -10.91 -20.37
CA ILE A 483 -13.89 -10.74 -21.77
C ILE A 483 -15.13 -10.30 -22.56
N ARG A 484 -15.01 -9.24 -23.37
CA ARG A 484 -16.09 -8.65 -24.20
C ARG A 484 -17.36 -8.31 -23.41
N GLY A 485 -17.20 -7.57 -22.33
CA GLY A 485 -18.31 -7.15 -21.45
C GLY A 485 -17.84 -6.35 -20.24
N GLY A 486 -18.76 -6.13 -19.32
CA GLY A 486 -18.49 -5.54 -18.00
C GLY A 486 -19.29 -6.25 -16.91
N ALA A 487 -18.78 -6.30 -15.69
CA ALA A 487 -19.43 -6.97 -14.57
C ALA A 487 -19.08 -6.34 -13.22
N ALA A 488 -20.01 -6.46 -12.28
CA ALA A 488 -19.80 -6.11 -10.88
C ALA A 488 -19.60 -7.39 -10.06
N PHE A 489 -18.52 -7.45 -9.29
CA PHE A 489 -18.19 -8.52 -8.37
C PHE A 489 -18.33 -8.02 -6.93
N THR A 490 -19.09 -8.75 -6.13
CA THR A 490 -19.39 -8.41 -4.74
C THR A 490 -19.30 -9.66 -3.86
N ASP A 491 -19.19 -9.47 -2.55
CA ASP A 491 -19.27 -10.56 -1.57
C ASP A 491 -18.26 -11.71 -1.84
N ILE A 492 -17.06 -11.34 -2.31
CA ILE A 492 -15.99 -12.28 -2.64
C ILE A 492 -15.35 -12.73 -1.33
N ARG A 493 -15.52 -14.01 -0.98
CA ARG A 493 -15.07 -14.60 0.27
C ARG A 493 -14.23 -15.82 0.02
N LEU A 494 -13.09 -15.89 0.70
CA LEU A 494 -12.23 -17.06 0.74
C LEU A 494 -12.31 -17.68 2.14
N GLN A 495 -12.49 -18.99 2.19
CA GLN A 495 -12.35 -19.79 3.39
C GLN A 495 -11.43 -20.96 3.05
N MET A 496 -10.35 -21.13 3.80
CA MET A 496 -9.55 -22.35 3.67
C MET A 496 -10.34 -23.52 4.26
N THR A 497 -10.16 -24.71 3.71
CA THR A 497 -10.64 -25.97 4.32
C THR A 497 -9.46 -26.83 4.79
N ASP A 498 -8.30 -26.63 4.17
CA ASP A 498 -6.99 -27.12 4.59
C ASP A 498 -5.91 -26.11 4.14
N GLY A 499 -4.72 -26.18 4.74
CA GLY A 499 -3.60 -25.32 4.37
C GLY A 499 -3.81 -23.85 4.78
N VAL A 500 -3.24 -22.92 4.00
CA VAL A 500 -3.22 -21.48 4.33
C VAL A 500 -3.39 -20.60 3.10
N ALA A 501 -4.02 -19.44 3.29
CA ALA A 501 -3.89 -18.32 2.35
C ALA A 501 -3.06 -17.20 2.98
N ARG A 502 -2.15 -16.62 2.19
CA ARG A 502 -1.24 -15.55 2.61
C ARG A 502 -1.36 -14.37 1.69
N ARG A 503 -1.49 -13.17 2.23
CA ARG A 503 -1.50 -11.95 1.41
C ARG A 503 -0.13 -11.71 0.74
N THR A 504 -0.11 -11.52 -0.57
CA THR A 504 1.10 -11.19 -1.33
C THR A 504 1.35 -9.69 -1.32
N GLY A 505 2.15 -9.27 -0.36
CA GLY A 505 2.62 -7.91 -0.24
C GLY A 505 2.03 -7.20 0.98
N PRO A 506 2.79 -6.29 1.61
CA PRO A 506 2.19 -5.35 2.52
C PRO A 506 1.11 -4.58 1.72
N ARG A 507 0.03 -4.12 2.37
CA ARG A 507 -0.55 -2.87 1.89
C ARG A 507 0.65 -1.95 1.80
N LEU A 508 1.01 -1.48 0.59
CA LEU A 508 1.69 -0.20 0.55
C LEU A 508 0.69 0.71 1.25
N GLY A 509 0.89 0.90 2.56
CA GLY A 509 0.36 2.09 3.16
C GLY A 509 0.89 3.19 2.26
N GLY A 510 -0.02 4.03 1.77
CA GLY A 510 0.26 5.44 1.99
C GLY A 510 0.87 5.54 3.39
N GLY A 511 2.15 5.91 3.41
CA GLY A 511 2.92 5.97 4.64
C GLY A 511 2.12 6.69 5.71
N GLY A 512 2.29 6.22 6.95
CA GLY A 512 2.24 7.17 8.06
C GLY A 512 3.44 8.10 8.02
#